data_AF-A0A8B7JIW3-F1
#
_entry.id   AF-A0A8B7JIW3-F1
#
_cell.length_a   1.000
_cell.length_b   1.000
_cell.length_c   1.000
_cell.angle_alpha   90.00
_cell.angle_beta   90.00
_cell.angle_gamma   90.00
#
_symmetry.space_group_name_H-M   'P 1'
#
loop_
_entity.id
_entity.type
_entity.pdbx_description
1 polymer ?
#
loop_
_entity_poly.entity_id
_entity_poly.type
_entity_poly.pdbx_seq_one_letter_code
_entity_poly.pdbx_strand_id
1 'polypeptide(L)'
;MSVYLVRQLTSAMLLQRLKMKGIRNPDHSRALIKEKLTADPDSEIATTSLRVSLMCPLGKMRLTIPCRAVTCTHLQCFDAALYLQMNEKKPTWICPVCDKKAAYESLILDGLFMEILNECSDVDEIKFQEDGSWCPMRPKKEAVKVSSPQCAKIESSSVVSKPCAVTVANEVNKKKVDVIDLTIESSSDEEEDPPAKRKCIFMSETQGSPTKGFVNFKVSCYSVMSQIN
;
A
#
# COMPACT_ATOMS: atom_id res chain seq x y z
N MET A 1 34.07 22.21 -2.95
CA MET A 1 33.74 20.97 -2.23
C MET A 1 33.44 21.33 -0.80
N SER A 2 32.32 20.89 -0.25
CA SER A 2 31.93 21.14 1.15
C SER A 2 31.78 19.81 1.89
N VAL A 3 32.12 19.81 3.17
CA VAL A 3 32.01 18.67 4.08
C VAL A 3 31.18 19.12 5.27
N TYR A 4 30.19 18.31 5.64
CA TYR A 4 29.27 18.61 6.74
C TYR A 4 29.24 17.43 7.72
N LEU A 5 29.18 17.73 9.02
CA LEU A 5 28.78 16.75 10.02
C LEU A 5 27.25 16.66 10.04
N VAL A 6 26.72 15.47 9.76
CA VAL A 6 25.27 15.23 9.71
C VAL A 6 24.85 14.13 10.68
N ARG A 7 23.62 14.22 11.18
CA ARG A 7 22.97 13.14 11.93
C ARG A 7 22.01 12.38 11.02
N GLN A 8 22.21 11.08 10.90
CA GLN A 8 21.27 10.22 10.17
C GLN A 8 19.95 10.11 10.94
N LEU A 9 18.84 10.23 10.22
CA LEU A 9 17.48 10.05 10.76
C LEU A 9 16.92 8.73 10.24
N THR A 10 16.22 8.01 11.10
CA THR A 10 15.57 6.75 10.71
C THR A 10 14.18 6.99 10.12
N SER A 11 13.65 6.00 9.39
CA SER A 11 12.26 6.02 8.90
C SER A 11 11.24 6.21 10.01
N ALA A 12 11.47 5.61 11.20
CA ALA A 12 10.60 5.79 12.36
C ALA A 12 10.55 7.25 12.85
N MET A 13 11.71 7.93 12.90
CA MET A 13 11.77 9.35 13.26
C MET A 13 11.05 10.23 12.23
N LEU A 14 11.22 9.94 10.93
CA LEU A 14 10.52 10.65 9.86
C LEU A 14 9.01 10.39 9.91
N LEU A 15 8.58 9.17 10.21
CA LEU A 15 7.17 8.82 10.34
C LEU A 15 6.52 9.58 11.50
N GLN A 16 7.20 9.66 12.66
CA GLN A 16 6.72 10.43 13.79
C GLN A 16 6.57 11.92 13.42
N ARG A 17 7.56 12.49 12.71
CA ARG A 17 7.48 13.87 12.21
C ARG A 17 6.33 14.07 11.23
N LEU A 18 6.10 13.12 10.32
CA LEU A 18 4.98 13.18 9.38
C LEU A 18 3.63 13.13 10.11
N LYS A 19 3.49 12.29 11.14
CA LYS A 19 2.29 12.28 12.01
C LYS A 19 2.09 13.61 12.73
N MET A 20 3.17 14.24 13.21
CA MET A 20 3.11 15.55 13.88
C MET A 20 2.76 16.70 12.93
N LYS A 21 3.05 16.59 11.62
CA LYS A 21 2.56 17.55 10.61
C LYS A 21 1.03 17.57 10.53
N GLY A 22 0.38 16.50 10.96
CA GLY A 22 -1.06 16.37 11.02
C GLY A 22 -1.67 15.61 9.85
N ILE A 23 -2.96 15.35 10.00
CA ILE A 23 -3.79 14.68 8.99
C ILE A 23 -4.40 15.76 8.09
N ARG A 24 -4.33 15.57 6.77
CA ARG A 24 -4.95 16.49 5.82
C ARG A 24 -6.47 16.38 5.92
N ASN A 25 -7.16 17.53 5.88
CA ASN A 25 -8.62 17.56 5.92
C ASN A 25 -9.22 16.62 4.84
N PRO A 26 -10.14 15.70 5.21
CA PRO A 26 -10.84 14.79 4.29
C PRO A 26 -11.48 15.48 3.09
N ASP A 27 -11.92 16.74 3.23
CA ASP A 27 -12.58 17.50 2.17
C ASP A 27 -11.70 17.71 0.93
N HIS A 28 -10.38 17.70 1.09
CA HIS A 28 -9.48 17.76 -0.06
C HIS A 28 -9.60 16.51 -0.95
N SER A 29 -9.70 15.33 -0.34
CA SER A 29 -9.85 14.08 -1.08
C SER A 29 -11.26 13.96 -1.64
N ARG A 30 -12.29 14.43 -0.91
CA ARG A 30 -13.67 14.57 -1.42
C ARG A 30 -13.74 15.50 -2.64
N ALA A 31 -13.05 16.63 -2.61
CA ALA A 31 -12.98 17.55 -3.74
C ALA A 31 -12.32 16.90 -4.97
N LEU A 32 -11.20 16.18 -4.78
CA LEU A 32 -10.54 15.43 -5.86
C LEU A 32 -11.43 14.31 -6.43
N ILE A 33 -12.20 13.62 -5.58
CA ILE A 33 -13.19 12.64 -6.02
C ILE A 33 -14.26 13.31 -6.87
N LYS A 34 -14.81 14.44 -6.41
CA LYS A 34 -15.82 15.21 -7.13
C LYS A 34 -15.30 15.71 -8.47
N GLU A 35 -14.08 16.24 -8.52
CA GLU A 35 -13.42 16.65 -9.77
C GLU A 35 -13.34 15.49 -10.77
N LYS A 36 -12.92 14.31 -10.31
CA LYS A 36 -12.82 13.10 -11.14
C LYS A 36 -14.17 12.53 -11.60
N LEU A 37 -15.23 12.78 -10.85
CA LEU A 37 -16.61 12.35 -11.16
C LEU A 37 -17.41 13.43 -11.89
N THR A 38 -16.85 14.62 -12.09
CA THR A 38 -17.52 15.66 -12.86
C THR A 38 -17.49 15.27 -14.33
N ALA A 39 -18.68 15.12 -14.92
CA ALA A 39 -18.81 14.84 -16.34
C ALA A 39 -18.38 16.06 -17.16
N ASP A 40 -17.60 15.82 -18.22
CA ASP A 40 -17.33 16.80 -19.25
C ASP A 40 -18.56 16.84 -20.20
N PRO A 41 -19.23 18.00 -20.39
CA PRO A 41 -20.40 18.10 -21.25
C PRO A 41 -20.14 17.71 -22.71
N ASP A 42 -18.88 17.76 -23.16
CA ASP A 42 -18.49 17.39 -24.52
C ASP A 42 -18.05 15.92 -24.64
N SER A 43 -18.02 15.18 -23.53
CA SER A 43 -17.64 13.76 -23.50
C SER A 43 -18.86 12.84 -23.49
N GLU A 44 -18.93 11.91 -24.44
CA GLU A 44 -19.95 10.85 -24.46
C GLU A 44 -19.81 9.84 -23.30
N ILE A 45 -18.64 9.82 -22.65
CA ILE A 45 -18.33 8.89 -21.56
C ILE A 45 -18.14 9.69 -20.27
N ALA A 46 -18.99 9.40 -19.28
CA ALA A 46 -18.90 9.96 -17.93
C ALA A 46 -18.44 8.90 -16.92
N THR A 47 -17.57 9.30 -15.99
CA THR A 47 -17.17 8.44 -14.88
C THR A 47 -18.22 8.52 -13.78
N THR A 48 -19.02 7.47 -13.61
CA THR A 48 -20.12 7.44 -12.61
C THR A 48 -19.68 7.00 -11.22
N SER A 49 -18.47 6.42 -11.12
CA SER A 49 -17.93 5.95 -9.84
C SER A 49 -16.43 5.72 -9.90
N LEU A 50 -15.78 5.79 -8.74
CA LEU A 50 -14.36 5.52 -8.59
C LEU A 50 -14.15 4.36 -7.61
N ARG A 51 -13.40 3.35 -8.05
CA ARG A 51 -13.01 2.22 -7.20
C ARG A 51 -11.58 2.44 -6.69
N VAL A 52 -11.35 2.20 -5.41
CA VAL A 52 -10.02 2.31 -4.80
C VAL A 52 -9.78 1.16 -3.81
N SER A 53 -8.54 0.70 -3.72
CA SER A 53 -8.17 -0.34 -2.75
C SER A 53 -7.73 0.28 -1.42
N LEU A 54 -8.13 -0.37 -0.32
CA LEU A 54 -7.64 -0.12 1.03
C LEU A 54 -6.33 -0.87 1.32
N MET A 55 -5.78 -1.56 0.31
CA MET A 55 -4.51 -2.27 0.39
C MET A 55 -3.37 -1.42 -0.13
N CYS A 56 -2.24 -1.49 0.55
CA CYS A 56 -1.02 -0.82 0.17
C CYS A 56 -0.45 -1.44 -1.12
N PRO A 57 -0.21 -0.66 -2.19
CA PRO A 57 0.34 -1.18 -3.44
C PRO A 57 1.79 -1.68 -3.27
N LEU A 58 2.53 -1.13 -2.30
CA LEU A 58 3.89 -1.54 -1.95
C LEU A 58 3.91 -2.82 -1.12
N GLY A 59 3.16 -2.84 -0.02
CA GLY A 59 3.25 -3.90 0.98
C GLY A 59 2.32 -5.07 0.76
N LYS A 60 1.36 -4.94 -0.17
CA LYS A 60 0.25 -5.90 -0.38
C LYS A 60 -0.49 -6.24 0.92
N MET A 61 -0.49 -5.30 1.85
CA MET A 61 -1.11 -5.38 3.18
C MET A 61 -2.06 -4.20 3.36
N ARG A 62 -3.01 -4.33 4.27
CA ARG A 62 -3.96 -3.25 4.56
C ARG A 62 -3.24 -1.97 4.97
N LEU A 63 -3.66 -0.83 4.43
CA LEU A 63 -3.13 0.47 4.80
C LEU A 63 -3.32 0.69 6.31
N THR A 64 -2.27 1.11 6.99
CA THR A 64 -2.34 1.55 8.39
C THR A 64 -2.20 3.06 8.48
N ILE A 65 -1.32 3.64 7.67
CA ILE A 65 -1.08 5.08 7.60
C ILE A 65 -1.21 5.53 6.15
N PRO A 66 -2.44 5.81 5.67
CA PRO A 66 -2.67 6.20 4.28
C PRO A 66 -1.95 7.52 3.96
N CYS A 67 -1.06 7.45 2.98
CA CYS A 67 -0.19 8.54 2.59
C CYS A 67 -0.09 8.65 1.07
N ARG A 68 0.16 9.88 0.62
CA ARG A 68 0.39 10.25 -0.77
C ARG A 68 1.15 11.57 -0.81
N ALA A 69 1.74 11.92 -1.95
CA ALA A 69 2.22 13.28 -2.13
C ALA A 69 1.06 14.22 -2.50
N VAL A 70 1.15 15.49 -2.08
CA VAL A 70 0.18 16.53 -2.46
C VAL A 70 0.11 16.74 -3.97
N THR A 71 1.17 16.43 -4.70
CA THR A 71 1.29 16.55 -6.16
C THR A 71 0.72 15.35 -6.93
N CYS A 72 0.31 14.28 -6.23
CA CYS A 72 -0.30 13.11 -6.87
C CYS A 72 -1.72 13.44 -7.34
N THR A 73 -2.09 12.97 -8.53
CA THR A 73 -3.44 13.14 -9.11
C THR A 73 -4.31 11.89 -9.04
N HIS A 74 -3.80 10.75 -8.54
CA HIS A 74 -4.58 9.52 -8.30
C HIS A 74 -5.37 9.60 -6.98
N LEU A 75 -6.16 8.58 -6.62
CA LEU A 75 -6.77 8.48 -5.28
C LEU A 75 -6.07 7.46 -4.37
N GLN A 76 -5.53 6.40 -4.96
CA GLN A 76 -4.87 5.30 -4.23
C GLN A 76 -3.77 5.83 -3.31
N CYS A 77 -3.90 5.54 -2.01
CA CYS A 77 -2.85 5.79 -1.03
C CYS A 77 -1.85 4.64 -0.98
N PHE A 78 -0.64 4.93 -0.50
CA PHE A 78 0.35 3.95 -0.05
C PHE A 78 0.60 4.10 1.45
N ASP A 79 1.27 3.12 2.07
CA ASP A 79 1.49 3.15 3.51
C ASP A 79 2.75 3.96 3.82
N ALA A 80 2.59 4.98 4.68
CA ALA A 80 3.68 5.90 5.01
C ALA A 80 4.88 5.20 5.66
N ALA A 81 4.63 4.24 6.55
CA ALA A 81 5.71 3.58 7.29
C ALA A 81 6.58 2.78 6.32
N LEU A 82 5.94 1.98 5.46
CA LEU A 82 6.64 1.18 4.47
C LEU A 82 7.36 2.04 3.42
N TYR A 83 6.73 3.12 2.97
CA TYR A 83 7.34 4.05 2.02
C TYR A 83 8.61 4.71 2.58
N LEU A 84 8.59 5.12 3.85
CA LEU A 84 9.76 5.71 4.51
C LEU A 84 10.86 4.69 4.75
N GLN A 85 10.52 3.45 5.13
CA GLN A 85 11.50 2.35 5.26
C GLN A 85 12.21 2.04 3.93
N MET A 86 11.47 2.04 2.82
CA MET A 86 12.05 1.86 1.49
C MET A 86 13.04 2.97 1.16
N ASN A 87 12.66 4.23 1.40
CA ASN A 87 13.49 5.40 1.11
C ASN A 87 14.70 5.55 2.06
N GLU A 88 14.62 5.02 3.28
CA GLU A 88 15.77 4.91 4.18
C GLU A 88 16.85 3.97 3.61
N LYS A 89 16.44 2.87 2.96
CA LYS A 89 17.36 1.92 2.31
C LYS A 89 17.87 2.43 0.96
N LYS A 90 16.97 2.92 0.11
CA LYS A 90 17.27 3.46 -1.22
C LYS A 90 16.41 4.70 -1.48
N PRO A 91 16.98 5.92 -1.37
CA PRO A 91 16.21 7.17 -1.39
C PRO A 91 15.82 7.58 -2.82
N THR A 92 14.86 6.87 -3.42
CA THR A 92 14.35 7.19 -4.77
C THR A 92 13.34 8.32 -4.75
N TRP A 93 12.53 8.42 -3.69
CA TRP A 93 11.45 9.39 -3.51
C TRP A 93 10.46 9.43 -4.68
N ILE A 94 10.11 8.25 -5.19
CA ILE A 94 9.17 8.05 -6.30
C ILE A 94 7.87 7.43 -5.78
N CYS A 95 6.74 8.02 -6.15
CA CYS A 95 5.42 7.52 -5.79
C CYS A 95 5.18 6.12 -6.38
N PRO A 96 4.83 5.11 -5.58
CA PRO A 96 4.64 3.73 -6.04
C PRO A 96 3.34 3.49 -6.82
N VAL A 97 2.54 4.54 -7.05
CA VAL A 97 1.27 4.46 -7.77
C VAL A 97 1.36 5.10 -9.15
N CYS A 98 2.12 6.19 -9.28
CA CYS A 98 2.15 6.98 -10.52
C CYS A 98 3.56 7.36 -10.99
N ASP A 99 4.60 6.85 -10.33
CA ASP A 99 6.01 7.05 -10.66
C ASP A 99 6.49 8.52 -10.70
N LYS A 100 5.67 9.46 -10.21
CA LYS A 100 6.03 10.87 -10.03
C LYS A 100 6.82 11.09 -8.75
N LYS A 101 7.57 12.20 -8.68
CA LYS A 101 8.30 12.61 -7.47
C LYS A 101 7.36 12.77 -6.27
N ALA A 102 7.73 12.13 -5.16
CA ALA A 102 7.04 12.16 -3.88
C ALA A 102 8.06 12.32 -2.74
N ALA A 103 8.74 13.46 -2.72
CA ALA A 103 9.70 13.83 -1.69
C ALA A 103 9.04 13.90 -0.30
N TYR A 104 9.82 13.68 0.76
CA TYR A 104 9.33 13.70 2.15
C TYR A 104 8.48 14.94 2.48
N GLU A 105 8.88 16.11 1.98
CA GLU A 105 8.19 17.37 2.29
C GLU A 105 6.83 17.51 1.61
N SER A 106 6.58 16.79 0.51
CA SER A 106 5.29 16.80 -0.17
C SER A 106 4.34 15.72 0.34
N LEU A 107 4.78 14.84 1.25
CA LEU A 107 3.94 13.79 1.82
C LEU A 107 2.85 14.36 2.72
N ILE A 108 1.65 13.83 2.56
CA ILE A 108 0.48 14.10 3.39
C ILE A 108 -0.08 12.79 3.94
N LEU A 109 -0.74 12.87 5.09
CA LEU A 109 -1.61 11.80 5.59
C LEU A 109 -3.05 12.10 5.15
N ASP A 110 -3.68 11.17 4.44
CA ASP A 110 -5.00 11.38 3.87
C ASP A 110 -6.11 11.15 4.92
N GLY A 111 -6.82 12.21 5.29
CA GLY A 111 -7.85 12.14 6.32
C GLY A 111 -9.08 11.33 5.93
N LEU A 112 -9.50 11.39 4.66
CA LEU A 112 -10.65 10.61 4.20
C LEU A 112 -10.35 9.12 4.25
N PHE A 113 -9.17 8.70 3.80
CA PHE A 113 -8.78 7.30 3.90
C PHE A 113 -8.58 6.86 5.36
N MET A 114 -8.13 7.76 6.25
CA MET A 114 -8.06 7.45 7.68
C MET A 114 -9.44 7.17 8.28
N GLU A 115 -10.45 7.98 7.95
CA GLU A 115 -11.85 7.77 8.35
C GLU A 115 -12.37 6.42 7.84
N ILE A 116 -12.22 6.16 6.54
CA ILE A 116 -12.71 4.93 5.91
C ILE A 116 -12.05 3.68 6.50
N LEU A 117 -10.73 3.71 6.72
CA LEU A 117 -10.00 2.57 7.28
C LEU A 117 -10.45 2.25 8.71
N ASN A 118 -10.90 3.25 9.47
CA ASN A 118 -11.47 3.09 10.82
C ASN A 118 -12.91 2.57 10.78
N GLU A 119 -13.70 2.96 9.79
CA GLU A 119 -15.11 2.57 9.68
C GLU A 119 -15.33 1.18 9.07
N CYS A 120 -14.43 0.70 8.20
CA CYS A 120 -14.65 -0.52 7.44
C CYS A 120 -13.41 -1.43 7.41
N SER A 121 -13.36 -2.43 8.30
CA SER A 121 -12.22 -3.35 8.46
C SER A 121 -12.33 -4.66 7.68
N ASP A 122 -13.48 -4.96 7.09
CA ASP A 122 -13.85 -6.25 6.50
C ASP A 122 -13.73 -6.33 4.97
N VAL A 123 -13.31 -5.25 4.31
CA VAL A 123 -13.12 -5.20 2.86
C VAL A 123 -11.79 -4.57 2.46
N ASP A 124 -11.33 -4.95 1.27
CA ASP A 124 -10.10 -4.46 0.67
C ASP A 124 -10.34 -3.40 -0.43
N GLU A 125 -11.59 -3.17 -0.81
CA GLU A 125 -11.99 -2.22 -1.85
C GLU A 125 -13.24 -1.44 -1.47
N ILE A 126 -13.28 -0.19 -1.92
CA ILE A 126 -14.42 0.72 -1.78
C ILE A 126 -14.79 1.34 -3.13
N LYS A 127 -16.02 1.81 -3.23
CA LYS A 127 -16.54 2.53 -4.39
C LYS A 127 -17.08 3.89 -3.97
N PHE A 128 -16.54 4.96 -4.52
CA PHE A 128 -17.06 6.32 -4.40
C PHE A 128 -18.14 6.60 -5.45
N GLN A 129 -19.15 7.36 -5.05
CA GLN A 129 -20.28 7.79 -5.88
C GLN A 129 -20.24 9.31 -6.10
N GLU A 130 -21.02 9.81 -7.07
CA GLU A 130 -21.07 11.23 -7.48
C GLU A 130 -21.53 12.17 -6.36
N ASP A 131 -22.39 11.68 -5.46
CA ASP A 131 -22.86 12.41 -4.28
C ASP A 131 -21.79 12.53 -3.17
N GLY A 132 -20.60 11.96 -3.38
CA GLY A 132 -19.49 11.93 -2.43
C GLY A 132 -19.60 10.82 -1.39
N SER A 133 -20.66 10.02 -1.41
CA SER A 133 -20.78 8.83 -0.57
C SER A 133 -19.84 7.72 -1.05
N TRP A 134 -19.57 6.77 -0.18
CA TRP A 134 -18.78 5.58 -0.50
C TRP A 134 -19.45 4.33 0.06
N CYS A 135 -19.21 3.19 -0.59
CA CYS A 135 -19.69 1.90 -0.12
C CYS A 135 -18.58 0.83 -0.15
N PRO A 136 -18.53 -0.06 0.88
CA PRO A 136 -17.68 -1.24 0.87
C PRO A 136 -17.99 -2.16 -0.32
N MET A 137 -16.96 -2.59 -1.06
CA MET A 137 -17.13 -3.58 -2.13
C MET A 137 -16.95 -4.99 -1.58
N ARG A 138 -18.06 -5.59 -1.15
CA ARG A 138 -18.09 -7.01 -0.78
C ARG A 138 -18.16 -7.86 -2.04
N PRO A 139 -17.36 -8.94 -2.17
CA PRO A 139 -17.55 -9.91 -3.24
C PRO A 139 -18.98 -10.42 -3.18
N LYS A 140 -19.75 -10.21 -4.25
CA LYS A 140 -21.07 -10.85 -4.38
C LYS A 140 -20.81 -12.36 -4.36
N LYS A 141 -21.13 -13.03 -3.26
CA LYS A 141 -21.50 -14.44 -3.32
C LYS A 141 -22.82 -14.46 -4.08
N GLU A 142 -22.75 -14.65 -5.40
CA GLU A 142 -23.94 -14.98 -6.15
C GLU A 142 -24.45 -16.31 -5.62
N ALA A 143 -25.43 -16.25 -4.72
CA ALA A 143 -26.32 -17.38 -4.51
C ALA A 143 -27.06 -17.56 -5.83
N VAL A 144 -26.59 -18.48 -6.65
CA VAL A 144 -27.34 -19.01 -7.79
C VAL A 144 -28.64 -19.54 -7.21
N LYS A 145 -29.69 -18.71 -7.21
CA LYS A 145 -31.05 -19.16 -7.01
C LYS A 145 -31.41 -19.89 -8.29
N VAL A 146 -31.14 -21.19 -8.32
CA VAL A 146 -31.79 -22.10 -9.26
C VAL A 146 -33.29 -21.99 -8.96
N SER A 147 -33.97 -21.15 -9.71
CA SER A 147 -35.42 -21.10 -9.75
C SER A 147 -35.90 -22.37 -10.45
N SER A 148 -36.12 -23.42 -9.68
CA SER A 148 -36.84 -24.60 -10.15
C SER A 148 -38.24 -24.18 -10.60
N PRO A 149 -38.72 -24.61 -11.79
CA PRO A 149 -40.10 -24.37 -12.19
C PRO A 149 -41.05 -25.05 -11.22
N GLN A 150 -42.01 -24.29 -10.71
CA GLN A 150 -43.12 -24.81 -9.89
C GLN A 150 -43.99 -25.73 -10.74
N CYS A 151 -44.25 -26.95 -10.24
CA CYS A 151 -45.33 -27.80 -10.73
C CYS A 151 -46.37 -27.98 -9.62
N ALA A 152 -47.62 -28.15 -10.03
CA ALA A 152 -48.83 -27.82 -9.27
C ALA A 152 -49.12 -28.71 -8.05
N LYS A 153 -49.87 -28.08 -7.13
CA LYS A 153 -50.56 -28.55 -5.93
C LYS A 153 -51.34 -29.86 -6.15
N ILE A 154 -51.15 -30.88 -5.30
CA ILE A 154 -52.20 -31.82 -4.86
C ILE A 154 -51.93 -32.22 -3.39
N GLU A 155 -52.96 -32.17 -2.54
CA GLU A 155 -52.96 -32.54 -1.13
C GLU A 155 -52.97 -34.07 -0.92
N SER A 156 -52.27 -34.57 0.11
CA SER A 156 -52.82 -35.41 1.20
C SER A 156 -51.74 -36.19 1.98
N SER A 157 -51.70 -35.94 3.29
CA SER A 157 -51.60 -36.89 4.42
C SER A 157 -50.49 -37.96 4.54
N SER A 158 -49.63 -37.74 5.56
CA SER A 158 -49.29 -38.66 6.67
C SER A 158 -48.09 -39.63 6.60
N VAL A 159 -47.41 -39.68 7.77
CA VAL A 159 -46.52 -40.67 8.42
C VAL A 159 -45.00 -40.82 8.09
N VAL A 160 -44.18 -40.31 9.03
CA VAL A 160 -43.13 -40.98 9.83
C VAL A 160 -42.06 -41.85 9.13
N SER A 161 -40.79 -41.41 9.12
CA SER A 161 -39.61 -42.08 9.75
C SER A 161 -38.24 -41.58 9.26
N LYS A 162 -37.26 -41.70 10.16
CA LYS A 162 -35.84 -41.29 10.14
C LYS A 162 -34.95 -42.00 9.09
N PRO A 163 -33.72 -41.50 8.85
CA PRO A 163 -32.95 -41.78 7.64
C PRO A 163 -32.02 -42.99 7.78
N CYS A 164 -31.63 -43.57 6.65
CA CYS A 164 -30.46 -44.43 6.55
C CYS A 164 -29.55 -43.97 5.42
N ALA A 165 -28.27 -43.95 5.76
CA ALA A 165 -27.14 -43.58 4.94
C ALA A 165 -26.92 -44.57 3.77
N VAL A 166 -26.11 -44.11 2.81
CA VAL A 166 -25.03 -44.80 2.09
C VAL A 166 -25.05 -44.39 0.62
N THR A 167 -23.95 -43.80 0.16
CA THR A 167 -23.19 -44.18 -1.06
C THR A 167 -21.84 -43.45 -1.02
N VAL A 168 -20.69 -44.15 -1.01
CA VAL A 168 -20.00 -44.79 -2.18
C VAL A 168 -19.61 -43.70 -3.20
N ALA A 169 -18.38 -43.21 -3.17
CA ALA A 169 -17.16 -43.72 -3.84
C ALA A 169 -17.08 -43.40 -5.35
N ASN A 170 -15.86 -42.95 -5.74
CA ASN A 170 -15.27 -42.88 -7.08
C ASN A 170 -15.92 -41.92 -8.10
N GLU A 171 -15.27 -41.31 -9.08
CA GLU A 171 -14.05 -41.53 -9.86
C GLU A 171 -13.47 -40.13 -10.22
N VAL A 172 -12.18 -39.84 -10.08
CA VAL A 172 -11.16 -39.85 -11.17
C VAL A 172 -11.61 -39.27 -12.52
N ASN A 173 -11.11 -38.08 -12.87
CA ASN A 173 -10.49 -37.90 -14.18
C ASN A 173 -9.40 -36.81 -14.16
N LYS A 174 -8.18 -37.25 -14.46
CA LYS A 174 -6.96 -36.45 -14.63
C LYS A 174 -6.92 -35.94 -16.07
N LYS A 175 -6.64 -34.65 -16.29
CA LYS A 175 -5.92 -34.21 -17.49
C LYS A 175 -4.83 -33.17 -17.15
N LYS A 176 -3.65 -33.49 -17.67
CA LYS A 176 -2.31 -32.84 -17.62
C LYS A 176 -2.38 -31.47 -18.30
N VAL A 177 -1.78 -30.38 -17.80
CA VAL A 177 -0.35 -29.98 -17.64
C VAL A 177 0.43 -29.90 -18.95
N ASP A 178 0.89 -28.68 -19.26
CA ASP A 178 2.13 -28.40 -20.00
C ASP A 178 2.93 -27.35 -19.22
N VAL A 179 4.15 -27.73 -18.81
CA VAL A 179 5.15 -26.89 -18.11
C VAL A 179 6.36 -26.81 -19.05
N ILE A 180 6.84 -25.60 -19.30
CA ILE A 180 7.99 -25.35 -20.17
C ILE A 180 9.21 -25.09 -19.27
N ASP A 181 10.12 -26.05 -19.28
CA ASP A 181 11.46 -25.99 -18.68
C ASP A 181 12.42 -25.36 -19.71
N LEU A 182 13.14 -24.32 -19.29
CA LEU A 182 14.18 -23.67 -20.08
C LEU A 182 15.49 -23.70 -19.29
N THR A 183 15.98 -24.91 -19.06
CA THR A 183 17.39 -25.16 -18.75
C THR A 183 18.13 -25.41 -20.04
N ILE A 184 18.84 -24.39 -20.55
CA ILE A 184 19.89 -24.58 -21.55
C ILE A 184 21.17 -23.99 -21.01
N GLU A 185 22.12 -24.90 -20.86
CA GLU A 185 23.49 -24.78 -20.42
C GLU A 185 24.35 -23.99 -21.44
N SER A 186 25.22 -23.13 -20.94
CA SER A 186 26.41 -22.66 -21.66
C SER A 186 27.52 -22.38 -20.65
N SER A 187 28.43 -23.34 -20.61
CA SER A 187 29.71 -23.33 -19.90
C SER A 187 30.65 -22.27 -20.51
N SER A 188 31.23 -21.40 -19.68
CA SER A 188 32.55 -20.84 -19.93
C SER A 188 33.21 -20.45 -18.61
N ASP A 189 34.32 -21.15 -18.37
CA ASP A 189 35.28 -21.12 -17.27
C ASP A 189 36.19 -19.89 -17.39
N GLU A 190 36.38 -19.11 -16.33
CA GLU A 190 37.56 -18.26 -16.07
C GLU A 190 37.57 -17.94 -14.55
N GLU A 191 38.64 -18.38 -13.89
CA GLU A 191 38.96 -18.16 -12.48
C GLU A 191 39.45 -16.73 -12.22
N GLU A 192 38.98 -16.07 -11.16
CA GLU A 192 39.79 -15.03 -10.49
C GLU A 192 39.55 -14.98 -8.97
N ASP A 193 40.66 -15.14 -8.25
CA ASP A 193 40.82 -15.15 -6.79
C ASP A 193 40.33 -13.88 -6.06
N PRO A 194 39.82 -13.99 -4.81
CA PRO A 194 39.45 -12.84 -4.00
C PRO A 194 40.66 -12.28 -3.21
N PRO A 195 40.90 -10.95 -3.20
CA PRO A 195 41.95 -10.39 -2.36
C PRO A 195 41.55 -10.30 -0.88
N ALA A 196 42.59 -10.42 -0.06
CA ALA A 196 42.60 -10.72 1.37
C ALA A 196 41.82 -9.78 2.31
N LYS A 197 41.29 -10.42 3.35
CA LYS A 197 40.81 -9.84 4.62
C LYS A 197 41.88 -8.91 5.23
N ARG A 198 41.57 -7.62 5.37
CA ARG A 198 42.31 -6.72 6.28
C ARG A 198 41.79 -6.87 7.70
N LYS A 199 42.69 -7.26 8.60
CA LYS A 199 42.50 -7.32 10.05
C LYS A 199 42.15 -5.92 10.57
N CYS A 200 41.06 -5.81 11.31
CA CYS A 200 40.75 -4.64 12.11
C CYS A 200 41.68 -4.66 13.34
N ILE A 201 42.56 -3.66 13.45
CA ILE A 201 43.36 -3.42 14.65
C ILE A 201 42.46 -2.69 15.64
N PHE A 202 42.19 -3.36 16.75
CA PHE A 202 41.55 -2.82 17.93
C PHE A 202 42.55 -1.88 18.62
N MET A 203 42.22 -0.60 18.76
CA MET A 203 42.86 0.28 19.74
C MET A 203 41.84 0.60 20.82
N SER A 204 42.09 0.03 21.99
CA SER A 204 41.52 0.44 23.27
C SER A 204 42.20 1.71 23.80
N GLU A 205 41.58 2.27 24.85
CA GLU A 205 42.02 3.40 25.71
C GLU A 205 41.42 4.76 25.30
N THR A 206 40.90 5.63 26.18
CA THR A 206 40.72 5.59 27.65
C THR A 206 39.72 6.68 28.03
N GLN A 207 39.26 6.63 29.27
CA GLN A 207 38.35 7.56 29.94
C GLN A 207 38.72 9.04 29.85
N GLY A 208 37.68 9.89 29.88
CA GLY A 208 37.81 11.34 30.11
C GLY A 208 36.47 12.07 30.11
N SER A 209 35.76 12.05 31.24
CA SER A 209 34.86 13.15 31.66
C SER A 209 35.66 14.11 32.56
N PRO A 210 35.23 15.36 32.89
CA PRO A 210 33.91 15.99 32.67
C PRO A 210 34.00 17.48 32.21
N THR A 211 32.86 18.11 31.90
CA THR A 211 32.37 19.40 32.48
C THR A 211 31.34 20.09 31.60
N LYS A 212 30.43 20.81 32.28
CA LYS A 212 29.25 21.54 31.78
C LYS A 212 29.63 22.66 30.80
N GLY A 213 28.87 22.76 29.71
CA GLY A 213 28.80 23.95 28.86
C GLY A 213 27.40 24.09 28.29
N PHE A 214 26.62 25.02 28.84
CA PHE A 214 25.33 25.43 28.28
C PHE A 214 25.63 26.35 27.09
N VAL A 215 25.31 25.93 25.87
CA VAL A 215 25.41 26.81 24.69
C VAL A 215 24.07 26.77 23.97
N ASN A 216 23.38 27.91 24.01
CA ASN A 216 22.18 28.17 23.22
C ASN A 216 22.53 28.07 21.74
N PHE A 217 22.05 27.05 21.04
CA PHE A 217 22.16 26.97 19.59
C PHE A 217 20.87 27.47 18.95
N LYS A 218 20.93 28.66 18.36
CA LYS A 218 19.91 29.17 17.46
C LYS A 218 19.89 28.25 16.24
N VAL A 219 18.80 27.52 16.03
CA VAL A 219 18.60 26.70 14.83
C VAL A 219 18.35 27.66 13.66
N SER A 220 19.41 27.95 12.89
CA SER A 220 19.24 28.53 11.55
C SER A 220 18.90 27.40 10.60
N CYS A 221 17.64 27.33 10.20
CA CYS A 221 17.15 26.38 9.21
C CYS A 221 17.60 26.87 7.83
N TYR A 222 18.74 26.38 7.34
CA TYR A 222 19.12 26.65 5.95
C TYR A 222 18.36 25.69 5.03
N SER A 223 17.36 26.27 4.37
CA SER A 223 16.71 25.70 3.18
C SER A 223 17.76 25.57 2.07
N VAL A 224 18.07 24.35 1.65
CA VAL A 224 18.91 24.15 0.47
C VAL A 224 17.99 24.25 -0.75
N MET A 225 18.04 25.42 -1.39
CA MET A 225 17.47 25.68 -2.71
C MET A 225 17.99 24.65 -3.72
N SER A 226 17.05 23.98 -4.39
CA SER A 226 17.31 23.18 -5.58
C SER A 226 17.56 24.15 -6.74
N GLN A 227 18.82 24.30 -7.17
CA GLN A 227 19.13 24.80 -8.51
C GLN A 227 19.22 23.62 -9.46
N ILE A 228 18.37 23.63 -10.49
CA ILE A 228 18.50 22.83 -11.70
C ILE A 228 18.70 23.85 -12.83
N ASN A 229 19.80 23.68 -13.56
CA ASN A 229 20.24 24.28 -14.83
C ASN A 229 19.45 25.47 -15.39
#